data_AF-A0A0K8Q1X3-F1
#
_entry.id   AF-A0A0K8Q1X3-F1
#
_cell.length_a   1.000
_cell.length_b   1.000
_cell.length_c   1.000
_cell.angle_alpha   90.00
_cell.angle_beta   90.00
_cell.angle_gamma   90.00
#
_symmetry.space_group_name_H-M   'P 1'
#
loop_
_entity.id
_entity.type
_entity.pdbx_description
1 polymer ?
#
loop_
_entity_poly.entity_id
_entity_poly.type
_entity_poly.pdbx_seq_one_letter_code
_entity_poly.pdbx_strand_id
1 'polypeptide(L)'
;MALAQPERRGPQVLNIGEVLAQLSDDFPGMTASKIRFLEEKGLINPRRTPAGYRQYADTDVERLRFVLALQRDQYLPLKVIKDYLDAIDRGERPENLPPGVTVSPRIVSDELAAELQNKVRRLSEEQLRAESGASVPLLQSLLSYGLIGHVNGKFDEHALQVARTCVQLES
;
A
#
# COMPACT_ATOMS: atom_id res chain seq x y z
N MET A 1 44.08 16.86 -7.71
CA MET A 1 44.14 15.53 -8.37
C MET A 1 43.52 14.53 -7.42
N ALA A 2 42.56 13.67 -7.73
CA ALA A 2 41.59 13.54 -8.81
C ALA A 2 40.38 12.87 -8.11
N LEU A 3 39.17 13.42 -8.24
CA LEU A 3 37.97 12.82 -7.66
C LEU A 3 37.66 11.55 -8.47
N ALA A 4 37.71 10.39 -7.81
CA ALA A 4 37.33 9.11 -8.39
C ALA A 4 35.89 9.21 -8.87
N GLN A 5 35.72 9.20 -10.20
CA GLN A 5 34.41 9.11 -10.82
C GLN A 5 33.86 7.72 -10.52
N PRO A 6 32.61 7.57 -10.04
CA PRO A 6 32.00 6.26 -9.96
C PRO A 6 31.85 5.74 -11.38
N GLU A 7 32.60 4.69 -11.70
CA GLU A 7 32.47 3.89 -12.91
C GLU A 7 30.98 3.61 -13.12
N ARG A 8 30.37 4.24 -14.12
CA ARG A 8 29.00 3.94 -14.53
C ARG A 8 29.01 2.52 -15.07
N ARG A 9 28.81 1.53 -14.19
CA ARG A 9 28.52 0.14 -14.58
C ARG A 9 27.37 0.22 -15.58
N GLY A 10 27.58 -0.31 -16.79
CA GLY A 10 26.50 -0.48 -17.76
C GLY A 10 25.36 -1.30 -17.13
N PRO A 11 24.15 -1.27 -17.71
CA PRO A 11 23.00 -1.95 -17.12
C PRO A 11 23.36 -3.42 -16.83
N GLN A 12 23.44 -3.80 -15.56
CA GLN A 12 23.77 -5.18 -15.22
C GLN A 12 22.56 -6.04 -15.55
N VAL A 13 22.81 -7.07 -16.35
CA VAL A 13 21.80 -8.06 -16.70
C VAL A 13 21.96 -9.21 -15.73
N LEU A 14 20.92 -9.44 -14.92
CA LEU A 14 20.91 -10.41 -13.85
C LEU A 14 20.02 -11.61 -14.21
N ASN A 15 20.44 -12.79 -13.77
CA ASN A 15 19.62 -13.98 -13.77
C ASN A 15 18.82 -14.10 -12.45
N ILE A 16 17.84 -15.01 -12.40
CA ILE A 16 16.96 -15.16 -11.23
C ILE A 16 17.71 -15.55 -9.95
N GLY A 17 18.83 -16.28 -10.05
CA GLY A 17 19.66 -16.64 -8.91
C GLY A 17 20.42 -15.44 -8.36
N GLU A 18 20.93 -14.57 -9.23
CA GLU A 18 21.58 -13.31 -8.85
C GLU A 18 20.59 -12.35 -8.20
N VAL A 19 19.37 -12.24 -8.73
CA VAL A 19 18.29 -11.45 -8.10
C VAL A 19 17.96 -11.99 -6.71
N LEU A 20 17.86 -13.31 -6.55
CA LEU A 20 17.65 -13.91 -5.24
C LEU A 20 18.77 -13.57 -4.27
N ALA A 21 20.03 -13.74 -4.68
CA ALA A 21 21.19 -13.40 -3.85
C ALA A 21 21.15 -11.94 -3.37
N GLN A 22 20.73 -11.01 -4.23
CA GLN A 22 20.60 -9.59 -3.88
C GLN A 22 19.42 -9.25 -2.95
N LEU A 23 18.39 -10.09 -2.91
CA LEU A 23 17.20 -9.88 -2.08
C LEU A 23 17.24 -10.67 -0.77
N SER A 24 18.12 -11.67 -0.65
CA SER A 24 18.18 -12.57 0.50
C SER A 24 18.44 -11.86 1.83
N ASP A 25 19.23 -10.79 1.84
CA ASP A 25 19.56 -10.06 3.07
C ASP A 25 18.33 -9.36 3.67
N ASP A 26 17.53 -8.70 2.82
CA ASP A 26 16.33 -7.97 3.24
C ASP A 26 15.08 -8.90 3.34
N PHE A 27 15.06 -9.96 2.54
CA PHE A 27 13.92 -10.87 2.35
C PHE A 27 14.37 -12.34 2.32
N PRO A 28 14.78 -12.93 3.45
CA PRO A 28 15.37 -14.28 3.52
C PRO A 28 14.42 -15.42 3.11
N GLY A 29 13.12 -15.16 3.01
CA GLY A 29 12.11 -16.11 2.49
C GLY A 29 11.83 -16.00 1.00
N MET A 30 12.59 -15.18 0.26
CA MET A 30 12.36 -14.99 -1.18
C MET A 30 12.66 -16.26 -1.97
N THR A 31 11.81 -16.58 -2.93
CA THR A 31 12.01 -17.74 -3.82
C THR A 31 11.86 -17.33 -5.28
N ALA A 32 12.49 -18.10 -6.17
CA ALA A 32 12.34 -17.94 -7.61
C ALA A 32 10.85 -17.97 -8.04
N SER A 33 10.05 -18.84 -7.41
CA SER A 33 8.62 -18.94 -7.65
C SER A 33 7.87 -17.67 -7.26
N LYS A 34 8.23 -17.04 -6.13
CA LYS A 34 7.63 -15.77 -5.70
C LYS A 34 7.98 -14.63 -6.67
N ILE A 35 9.22 -14.54 -7.13
CA ILE A 35 9.64 -13.52 -8.12
C ILE A 35 8.84 -13.67 -9.43
N ARG A 36 8.75 -14.90 -9.95
CA ARG A 36 7.96 -15.20 -11.16
C ARG A 36 6.48 -14.88 -10.97
N PHE A 37 5.93 -15.14 -9.79
CA PHE A 37 4.57 -14.78 -9.47
C PHE A 37 4.35 -13.25 -9.47
N LEU A 38 5.30 -12.46 -8.95
CA LEU A 38 5.21 -10.99 -8.98
C LEU A 38 5.35 -10.43 -10.41
N GLU A 39 6.19 -11.06 -11.25
CA GLU A 39 6.25 -10.81 -12.69
C GLU A 39 4.91 -11.11 -13.38
N GLU A 40 4.30 -12.28 -13.13
CA GLU A 40 2.99 -12.64 -13.69
C GLU A 40 1.88 -11.68 -13.26
N LYS A 41 2.00 -11.05 -12.09
CA LYS A 41 1.10 -9.98 -11.64
C LYS A 41 1.44 -8.60 -12.20
N GLY A 42 2.47 -8.49 -13.05
CA GLY A 42 2.85 -7.27 -13.75
C GLY A 42 3.53 -6.23 -12.87
N LEU A 43 4.15 -6.64 -11.76
CA LEU A 43 4.86 -5.72 -10.86
C LEU A 43 6.29 -5.44 -11.33
N ILE A 44 6.85 -6.36 -12.11
CA ILE A 44 8.12 -6.21 -12.82
C ILE A 44 7.99 -6.80 -14.21
N ASN A 45 8.75 -6.25 -15.17
CA ASN A 45 8.71 -6.66 -16.57
C ASN A 45 10.14 -6.91 -17.09
N PRO A 46 10.82 -7.98 -16.61
CA PRO A 46 12.17 -8.31 -17.05
C PRO A 46 12.21 -8.60 -18.55
N ARG A 47 13.33 -8.26 -19.19
CA ARG A 47 13.53 -8.55 -20.62
C ARG A 47 13.70 -10.05 -20.84
N ARG A 48 13.49 -10.48 -22.08
CA ARG A 48 13.80 -11.84 -22.52
C ARG A 48 14.92 -11.85 -23.54
N THR A 49 15.80 -12.84 -23.46
CA THR A 49 16.76 -13.12 -24.53
C THR A 49 16.05 -13.66 -25.77
N PRO A 50 16.70 -13.62 -26.95
CA PRO A 50 16.20 -14.32 -28.13
C PRO A 50 15.93 -15.82 -27.90
N ALA A 51 16.67 -16.44 -26.96
CA ALA A 51 16.49 -17.82 -26.54
C ALA A 51 15.38 -18.03 -25.48
N GLY A 52 14.69 -16.97 -25.05
CA GLY A 52 13.54 -17.03 -24.15
C GLY A 52 13.84 -16.95 -22.65
N TYR A 53 15.11 -16.82 -22.25
CA TYR A 53 15.51 -16.68 -20.85
C TYR A 53 15.23 -15.28 -20.31
N ARG A 54 14.86 -15.18 -19.03
CA ARG A 54 14.63 -13.91 -18.34
C ARG A 54 15.93 -13.20 -18.02
N GLN A 55 15.94 -11.90 -18.25
CA GLN A 55 17.02 -10.97 -17.98
C GLN A 55 16.46 -9.84 -17.15
N TYR A 56 16.80 -9.84 -15.86
CA TYR A 56 16.40 -8.80 -14.92
C TYR A 56 17.42 -7.67 -14.97
N ALA A 57 16.95 -6.43 -14.93
CA ALA A 57 17.80 -5.26 -14.74
C ALA A 57 17.89 -4.91 -13.25
N ASP A 58 18.87 -4.10 -12.88
CA ASP A 58 18.97 -3.55 -11.52
C ASP A 58 17.68 -2.83 -11.09
N THR A 59 17.01 -2.15 -12.03
CA THR A 59 15.72 -1.48 -11.81
C THR A 59 14.59 -2.45 -11.45
N ASP A 60 14.62 -3.70 -11.95
CA ASP A 60 13.65 -4.72 -11.55
C ASP A 60 13.88 -5.14 -10.09
N VAL A 61 15.13 -5.21 -9.65
CA VAL A 61 15.47 -5.56 -8.26
C VAL A 61 15.05 -4.44 -7.30
N GLU A 62 15.31 -3.19 -7.64
CA GLU A 62 14.83 -2.03 -6.86
C GLU A 62 13.31 -2.02 -6.75
N ARG A 63 12.61 -2.28 -7.86
CA ARG A 63 11.15 -2.37 -7.89
C ARG A 63 10.63 -3.53 -7.06
N LEU A 64 11.29 -4.69 -7.08
CA LEU A 64 10.98 -5.82 -6.20
C LEU A 64 11.13 -5.43 -4.72
N ARG A 65 12.24 -4.79 -4.32
CA ARG A 65 12.42 -4.33 -2.93
C ARG A 65 11.29 -3.41 -2.49
N PHE A 66 10.90 -2.47 -3.36
CA PHE A 66 9.80 -1.56 -3.10
C PHE A 66 8.45 -2.27 -2.91
N VAL A 67 8.09 -3.17 -3.85
CA VAL A 67 6.88 -4.00 -3.76
C VAL A 67 6.85 -4.79 -2.46
N LEU A 68 7.95 -5.43 -2.11
CA LEU A 68 8.05 -6.31 -0.95
C LEU A 68 8.00 -5.53 0.37
N ALA A 69 8.60 -4.34 0.43
CA ALA A 69 8.47 -3.45 1.57
C ALA A 69 7.00 -3.02 1.77
N LEU A 70 6.29 -2.64 0.70
CA LEU A 70 4.87 -2.31 0.79
C LEU A 70 4.00 -3.50 1.24
N GLN A 71 4.33 -4.72 0.83
CA GLN A 71 3.62 -5.91 1.32
C GLN A 71 3.91 -6.19 2.79
N ARG A 72 5.17 -6.06 3.23
CA ARG A 72 5.60 -6.38 4.59
C ARG A 72 5.13 -5.33 5.61
N ASP A 73 5.31 -4.06 5.28
CA ASP A 73 5.17 -2.96 6.23
C ASP A 73 3.75 -2.36 6.19
N GLN A 74 3.08 -2.44 5.04
CA GLN A 74 1.78 -1.80 4.80
C GLN A 74 0.68 -2.79 4.41
N TYR A 75 0.99 -4.08 4.26
CA TYR A 75 0.04 -5.15 3.93
C TYR A 75 -0.82 -4.85 2.69
N LEU A 76 -0.27 -4.11 1.71
CA LEU A 76 -1.05 -3.67 0.56
C LEU A 76 -1.37 -4.82 -0.41
N PRO A 77 -2.59 -4.87 -0.98
CA PRO A 77 -2.93 -5.79 -2.04
C PRO A 77 -2.08 -5.53 -3.30
N LEU A 78 -1.67 -6.59 -4.00
CA LEU A 78 -0.82 -6.48 -5.19
C LEU A 78 -1.41 -5.61 -6.30
N LYS A 79 -2.74 -5.58 -6.42
CA LYS A 79 -3.43 -4.71 -7.38
C LYS A 79 -3.18 -3.24 -7.08
N VAL A 80 -3.26 -2.85 -5.81
CA VAL A 80 -3.01 -1.47 -5.36
C VAL A 80 -1.54 -1.09 -5.59
N ILE A 81 -0.61 -2.00 -5.30
CA ILE A 81 0.82 -1.78 -5.56
C ILE A 81 1.08 -1.63 -7.06
N LYS A 82 0.42 -2.43 -7.90
CA LYS A 82 0.53 -2.31 -9.35
C LYS A 82 0.03 -0.97 -9.85
N ASP A 83 -1.17 -0.56 -9.44
CA ASP A 83 -1.77 0.71 -9.84
C ASP A 83 -0.88 1.90 -9.39
N TYR A 84 -0.26 1.80 -8.21
CA TYR A 84 0.73 2.75 -7.71
C TYR A 84 1.97 2.83 -8.61
N LEU A 85 2.55 1.68 -8.95
CA LEU A 85 3.74 1.61 -9.79
C LEU A 85 3.46 2.09 -11.21
N ASP A 86 2.31 1.74 -11.78
CA ASP A 86 1.89 2.19 -13.11
C ASP A 86 1.70 3.71 -13.13
N ALA A 87 1.20 4.30 -12.05
CA ALA A 87 1.10 5.76 -11.91
C ALA A 87 2.49 6.42 -11.84
N ILE A 88 3.45 5.86 -11.09
CA ILE A 88 4.83 6.36 -11.09
C ILE A 88 5.44 6.31 -12.49
N ASP A 89 5.25 5.20 -13.21
CA ASP A 89 5.81 5.03 -14.55
C ASP A 89 5.22 6.03 -15.56
N ARG A 90 3.98 6.49 -15.34
CA ARG A 90 3.35 7.59 -16.09
C ARG A 90 3.81 8.99 -15.64
N GLY A 91 4.68 9.08 -14.63
CA GLY A 91 5.10 10.34 -14.02
C GLY A 91 4.05 10.97 -13.10
N GLU A 92 3.00 10.23 -12.75
CA GLU A 92 1.97 10.64 -11.80
C GLU A 92 2.45 10.35 -10.37
N ARG A 93 2.06 11.21 -9.42
CA ARG A 93 2.30 10.97 -8.00
C ARG A 93 1.09 10.24 -7.43
N PRO A 94 1.22 8.98 -6.99
CA PRO A 94 0.05 8.24 -6.56
C PRO A 94 -0.40 8.74 -5.17
N GLU A 95 -1.64 9.21 -5.08
CA GLU A 95 -2.17 9.88 -3.88
C GLU A 95 -2.68 8.88 -2.80
N ASN A 96 -2.57 7.58 -3.06
CA ASN A 96 -3.25 6.49 -2.35
C ASN A 96 -2.39 5.68 -1.36
N LEU A 97 -1.43 6.31 -0.63
CA LEU A 97 -0.69 5.59 0.42
C LEU A 97 -1.21 5.85 1.85
N PRO A 98 -1.16 4.82 2.72
CA PRO A 98 -1.48 4.94 4.14
C PRO A 98 -0.53 5.90 4.90
N PRO A 99 -0.93 6.41 6.08
CA PRO A 99 -0.19 7.47 6.78
C PRO A 99 1.21 7.00 7.21
N GLY A 100 2.24 7.78 6.88
CA GLY A 100 3.64 7.53 7.25
C GLY A 100 4.65 7.70 6.10
N VAL A 101 4.19 7.83 4.86
CA VAL A 101 5.05 7.99 3.68
C VAL A 101 5.08 9.47 3.26
N THR A 102 6.22 10.13 3.46
CA THR A 102 6.49 11.49 3.00
C THR A 102 7.01 11.48 1.57
N VAL A 103 6.17 11.82 0.58
CA VAL A 103 6.58 12.61 -0.59
C VAL A 103 5.40 13.48 -1.07
N SER A 104 5.55 14.80 -0.99
CA SER A 104 4.56 15.81 -1.46
C SER A 104 5.03 16.50 -2.77
N PRO A 105 4.20 17.31 -3.50
CA PRO A 105 2.73 17.44 -3.53
C PRO A 105 2.09 17.52 -4.96
N ARG A 106 0.73 17.60 -4.99
CA ARG A 106 -0.22 18.21 -5.99
C ARG A 106 -0.89 17.24 -7.01
N ILE A 107 -2.23 17.09 -7.17
CA ILE A 107 -3.47 17.77 -6.70
C ILE A 107 -4.60 16.70 -6.66
N VAL A 108 -5.23 16.49 -5.49
CA VAL A 108 -6.31 15.50 -5.28
C VAL A 108 -7.68 16.12 -5.55
N SER A 109 -8.54 15.44 -6.32
CA SER A 109 -9.93 15.82 -6.59
C SER A 109 -10.81 15.87 -5.33
N ASP A 110 -11.76 16.82 -5.27
CA ASP A 110 -12.59 17.10 -4.08
C ASP A 110 -13.39 15.90 -3.54
N GLU A 111 -13.84 14.96 -4.39
CA GLU A 111 -14.55 13.75 -3.95
C GLU A 111 -13.62 12.72 -3.27
N LEU A 112 -12.42 12.51 -3.82
CA LEU A 112 -11.44 11.59 -3.24
C LEU A 112 -10.79 12.20 -1.97
N ALA A 113 -10.66 13.53 -1.93
CA ALA A 113 -10.30 14.26 -0.74
C ALA A 113 -11.37 14.12 0.35
N ALA A 114 -12.66 14.12 0.01
CA ALA A 114 -13.75 13.89 0.96
C ALA A 114 -13.75 12.46 1.50
N GLU A 115 -13.60 11.44 0.66
CA GLU A 115 -13.51 10.03 1.10
C GLU A 115 -12.26 9.75 1.94
N LEU A 116 -11.14 10.41 1.63
CA LEU A 116 -9.89 10.28 2.37
C LEU A 116 -9.91 11.08 3.69
N GLN A 117 -10.50 12.28 3.71
CA GLN A 117 -10.74 13.06 4.94
C GLN A 117 -11.68 12.32 5.89
N ASN A 118 -12.72 11.69 5.34
CA ASN A 118 -13.63 10.83 6.08
C ASN A 118 -12.87 9.63 6.69
N LYS A 119 -12.08 8.89 5.91
CA LYS A 119 -11.26 7.77 6.45
C LYS A 119 -10.19 8.17 7.48
N VAL A 120 -9.71 9.41 7.45
CA VAL A 120 -8.75 9.98 8.42
C VAL A 120 -9.46 10.57 9.65
N ARG A 121 -10.77 10.77 9.59
CA ARG A 121 -11.54 11.34 10.70
C ARG A 121 -11.58 10.34 11.85
N ARG A 122 -10.93 10.75 12.95
CA ARG A 122 -10.89 9.99 14.20
C ARG A 122 -11.87 10.65 15.16
N LEU A 123 -13.03 10.03 15.31
CA LEU A 123 -14.13 10.52 16.13
C LEU A 123 -13.93 10.04 17.56
N SER A 124 -14.13 10.93 18.54
CA SER A 124 -14.36 10.48 19.91
C SER A 124 -15.71 9.78 19.99
N GLU A 125 -15.93 8.98 21.03
CA GLU A 125 -17.23 8.34 21.27
C GLU A 125 -18.39 9.34 21.28
N GLU A 126 -18.18 10.49 21.93
CA GLU A 126 -19.16 11.58 22.00
C GLU A 126 -19.50 12.13 20.62
N GLN A 127 -18.48 12.33 19.76
CA GLN A 127 -18.66 12.81 18.39
C GLN A 127 -19.36 11.77 17.52
N LEU A 128 -18.95 10.50 17.62
CA LEU A 128 -19.55 9.38 16.91
C LEU A 128 -21.04 9.30 17.21
N ARG A 129 -21.41 9.45 18.49
CA ARG A 129 -22.78 9.41 18.97
C ARG A 129 -23.60 10.61 18.50
N ALA A 130 -23.04 11.81 18.56
CA ALA A 130 -23.68 13.03 18.08
C ALA A 130 -23.92 13.01 16.57
N GLU A 131 -22.98 12.48 15.78
CA GLU A 131 -23.07 12.44 14.32
C GLU A 131 -23.88 11.26 13.78
N SER A 132 -23.92 10.13 14.49
CA SER A 132 -24.73 8.96 14.12
C SER A 132 -26.15 9.01 14.67
N GLY A 133 -26.40 9.78 15.73
CA GLY A 133 -27.65 9.74 16.48
C GLY A 133 -27.81 8.48 17.34
N ALA A 134 -26.78 7.64 17.46
CA ALA A 134 -26.83 6.42 18.23
C ALA A 134 -27.06 6.69 19.73
N SER A 135 -27.79 5.81 20.40
CA SER A 135 -27.89 5.83 21.85
C SER A 135 -26.65 5.19 22.49
N VAL A 136 -26.32 5.54 23.75
CA VAL A 136 -25.20 4.90 24.48
C VAL A 136 -25.37 3.36 24.56
N PRO A 137 -26.57 2.82 24.88
CA PRO A 137 -26.77 1.38 24.88
C PRO A 137 -26.49 0.74 23.52
N LEU A 138 -26.96 1.33 22.42
CA LEU A 138 -26.74 0.82 21.07
C LEU A 138 -25.24 0.74 20.76
N LEU A 139 -24.51 1.81 21.04
CA LEU A 139 -23.08 1.88 20.75
C LEU A 139 -22.28 0.85 21.56
N GLN A 140 -22.66 0.63 22.83
CA GLN A 140 -22.11 -0.45 23.66
C GLN A 140 -22.42 -1.83 23.09
N SER A 141 -23.63 -2.06 22.59
CA SER A 141 -23.97 -3.32 21.91
C SER A 141 -23.12 -3.52 20.66
N LEU A 142 -22.98 -2.52 19.81
CA LEU A 142 -22.16 -2.59 18.59
C LEU A 142 -20.69 -2.92 18.91
N LEU A 143 -20.14 -2.34 19.97
CA LEU A 143 -18.80 -2.66 20.48
C LEU A 143 -18.72 -4.09 21.03
N SER A 144 -19.69 -4.51 21.84
CA SER A 144 -19.73 -5.84 22.45
C SER A 144 -19.88 -6.96 21.42
N TYR A 145 -20.60 -6.71 20.33
CA TYR A 145 -20.74 -7.63 19.21
C TYR A 145 -19.56 -7.54 18.23
N GLY A 146 -18.63 -6.60 18.42
CA GLY A 146 -17.47 -6.41 17.55
C GLY A 146 -17.80 -5.84 16.17
N LEU A 147 -18.98 -5.23 16.00
CA LEU A 147 -19.42 -4.62 14.74
C LEU A 147 -18.72 -3.28 14.49
N ILE A 148 -18.32 -2.60 15.56
CA ILE A 148 -17.49 -1.40 15.52
C ILE A 148 -16.31 -1.58 16.48
N GLY A 149 -15.19 -0.91 16.18
CA GLY A 149 -14.00 -0.93 17.02
C GLY A 149 -13.37 0.45 17.15
N HIS A 150 -12.54 0.62 18.17
CA HIS A 150 -11.78 1.85 18.37
C HIS A 150 -10.29 1.55 18.56
N VAL A 151 -9.44 2.45 18.09
CA VAL A 151 -8.00 2.40 18.33
C VAL A 151 -7.63 3.64 19.15
N ASN A 152 -7.04 3.45 20.33
CA ASN A 152 -6.74 4.51 21.29
C ASN A 152 -7.97 5.38 21.67
N GLY A 153 -9.14 4.75 21.85
CA GLY A 153 -10.38 5.43 22.24
C GLY A 153 -11.00 6.31 21.14
N LYS A 154 -10.56 6.16 19.88
CA LYS A 154 -11.13 6.87 18.73
C LYS A 154 -11.66 5.90 17.69
N PHE A 155 -12.78 6.27 17.11
CA PHE A 155 -13.52 5.55 16.10
C PHE A 155 -13.20 6.10 14.71
N ASP A 156 -13.28 5.26 13.70
CA ASP A 156 -13.15 5.66 12.30
C ASP A 156 -14.52 5.91 11.66
N GLU A 157 -14.49 6.39 10.43
CA GLU A 157 -15.70 6.61 9.63
C GLU A 157 -16.52 5.33 9.43
N HIS A 158 -15.88 4.16 9.39
CA HIS A 158 -16.57 2.89 9.24
C HIS A 158 -17.46 2.62 10.45
N ALA A 159 -16.96 2.85 11.67
CA ALA A 159 -17.76 2.81 12.87
C ALA A 159 -18.95 3.79 12.84
N LEU A 160 -18.76 4.99 12.27
CA LEU A 160 -19.84 5.99 12.13
C LEU A 160 -20.92 5.51 11.16
N GLN A 161 -20.52 4.95 10.02
CA GLN A 161 -21.42 4.44 9.00
C GLN A 161 -22.26 3.27 9.53
N VAL A 162 -21.62 2.33 10.24
CA VAL A 162 -22.29 1.19 10.88
C VAL A 162 -23.28 1.68 11.92
N ALA A 163 -22.88 2.60 12.80
CA ALA A 163 -23.76 3.18 13.81
C ALA A 163 -24.97 3.88 13.19
N ARG A 164 -24.79 4.71 12.15
CA ARG A 164 -25.88 5.37 11.42
C ARG A 164 -26.85 4.38 10.81
N THR A 165 -26.33 3.34 10.17
CA THR A 165 -27.16 2.32 9.52
C THR A 165 -27.99 1.57 10.56
N CYS A 166 -27.41 1.23 11.71
CA CYS A 166 -28.16 0.60 12.80
C CYS A 166 -29.25 1.52 13.36
N VAL A 167 -28.97 2.81 13.56
CA VAL A 167 -30.00 3.78 14.00
C VAL A 167 -31.16 3.88 13.02
N GLN A 168 -30.88 3.88 11.71
CA GLN A 168 -31.91 3.88 10.67
C GLN A 168 -32.74 2.59 10.65
N LEU A 169 -32.18 1.46 11.09
CA LEU A 169 -32.87 0.17 11.17
C LEU A 169 -33.65 0.00 12.49
N GLU A 170 -33.30 0.74 13.54
CA GLU A 170 -34.05 0.81 14.80
C GLU A 170 -35.23 1.80 14.75
N SER A 171 -35.33 2.60 13.69
CA SER A 171 -36.41 3.57 13.44
C SER A 171 -37.54 2.97 12.63
#